data_AF-A0A1F7Q399-F1
#
_entry.id   AF-A0A1F7Q399-F1
#
_cell.length_a   1.000
_cell.length_b   1.000
_cell.length_c   1.000
_cell.angle_alpha   90.00
_cell.angle_beta   90.00
_cell.angle_gamma   90.00
#
_symmetry.space_group_name_H-M   'P 1'
#
loop_
_entity.id
_entity.type
_entity.pdbx_description
1 polymer ?
#
loop_
_entity_poly.entity_id
_entity_poly.type
_entity_poly.pdbx_seq_one_letter_code
_entity_poly.pdbx_strand_id
1 'polypeptide(L)'
;MKQSIKQRTDNLVALSSVVNQFIDVKRATIRRGKPETDGEHTLHLQMLAVAYATQYHPELDAGLVAMYALVHDFVEVYAGDVNSLGVSDVVMAKKQADESAALERLQEEFCDSWPEFINLVIGYELLETPESRFVKTFDKCDPGFSHLVNSGQALINLGIVTRDDYVRQCEVVKGRMRQYSDEFPDVLLIREEIQHRIADKMFGIAV
;
A
#
# COMPACT_ATOMS: atom_id res chain seq x y z
N MET A 1 30.45 -21.79 0.00
CA MET A 1 30.16 -22.85 -1.00
C MET A 1 28.86 -22.46 -1.71
N LYS A 2 28.77 -22.50 -3.05
CA LYS A 2 27.51 -22.17 -3.74
C LYS A 2 26.43 -23.19 -3.34
N GLN A 3 25.21 -22.74 -3.02
CA GLN A 3 24.10 -23.61 -2.66
C GLN A 3 23.84 -24.67 -3.76
N SER A 4 23.49 -25.89 -3.35
CA SER A 4 23.13 -26.95 -4.29
C SER A 4 21.88 -26.55 -5.10
N ILE A 5 21.65 -27.16 -6.26
CA ILE A 5 20.41 -26.93 -7.03
C ILE A 5 19.20 -27.31 -6.19
N LYS A 6 19.27 -28.44 -5.46
CA LYS A 6 18.20 -28.88 -4.56
C LYS A 6 17.86 -27.79 -3.53
N GLN A 7 18.86 -27.23 -2.84
CA GLN A 7 18.62 -26.19 -1.84
C GLN A 7 17.99 -24.92 -2.46
N ARG A 8 18.47 -24.49 -3.62
CA ARG A 8 17.90 -23.33 -4.32
C ARG A 8 16.44 -23.55 -4.72
N THR A 9 16.11 -24.77 -5.18
CA THR A 9 14.72 -25.14 -5.48
C THR A 9 13.86 -25.14 -4.22
N ASP A 10 14.34 -25.73 -3.12
CA ASP A 10 13.61 -25.77 -1.85
C ASP A 10 13.33 -24.33 -1.34
N ASN A 11 14.30 -23.42 -1.44
CA ASN A 11 14.15 -22.00 -1.09
C ASN A 11 13.14 -21.26 -1.98
N LEU A 12 13.11 -21.55 -3.29
CA LEU A 12 12.14 -20.95 -4.22
C LEU A 12 10.72 -21.47 -3.97
N VAL A 13 10.56 -22.76 -3.64
CA VAL A 13 9.26 -23.34 -3.29
C VAL A 13 8.72 -22.68 -2.03
N ALA A 14 9.57 -22.48 -1.01
CA ALA A 14 9.18 -21.78 0.22
C ALA A 14 8.73 -20.33 -0.06
N LEU A 15 9.52 -19.55 -0.79
CA LEU A 15 9.18 -18.17 -1.14
C LEU A 15 7.91 -18.10 -2.00
N SER A 16 7.76 -18.99 -2.99
CA SER A 16 6.57 -19.05 -3.84
C SER A 16 5.29 -19.31 -3.03
N SER A 17 5.36 -20.13 -2.00
CA SER A 17 4.21 -20.40 -1.12
C SER A 17 3.77 -19.14 -0.36
N VAL A 18 4.72 -18.35 0.13
CA VAL A 18 4.46 -17.08 0.84
C VAL A 18 3.96 -16.00 -0.12
N VAL A 19 4.55 -15.90 -1.32
CA VAL A 19 4.08 -14.97 -2.35
C VAL A 19 2.64 -15.27 -2.78
N ASN A 20 2.26 -16.55 -2.92
CA ASN A 20 0.87 -16.90 -3.23
C ASN A 20 -0.10 -16.46 -2.12
N GLN A 21 0.29 -16.65 -0.85
CA GLN A 21 -0.51 -16.19 0.28
C GLN A 21 -0.66 -14.67 0.29
N PHE A 22 0.43 -13.93 0.07
CA PHE A 22 0.41 -12.47 -0.08
C PHE A 22 -0.55 -12.02 -1.19
N ILE A 23 -0.43 -12.59 -2.39
CA ILE A 23 -1.28 -12.26 -3.53
C ILE A 23 -2.78 -12.42 -3.21
N ASP A 24 -3.13 -13.37 -2.33
CA ASP A 24 -4.50 -13.70 -1.96
C ASP A 24 -5.05 -12.90 -0.77
N VAL A 25 -4.22 -12.15 -0.03
CA VAL A 25 -4.66 -11.27 1.05
C VAL A 25 -5.73 -10.32 0.52
N LYS A 26 -6.87 -10.25 1.22
CA LYS A 26 -8.04 -9.46 0.82
C LYS A 26 -7.98 -8.10 1.49
N ARG A 27 -8.16 -7.05 0.69
CA ARG A 27 -8.19 -5.66 1.13
C ARG A 27 -9.61 -5.18 1.40
N ALA A 28 -9.75 -4.14 2.23
CA ALA A 28 -11.02 -3.45 2.44
C ALA A 28 -11.53 -2.74 1.16
N THR A 29 -10.63 -2.36 0.25
CA THR A 29 -10.97 -1.75 -1.04
C THR A 29 -11.80 -2.72 -1.89
N ILE A 30 -12.86 -2.21 -2.51
CA ILE A 30 -13.69 -3.01 -3.43
C ILE A 30 -13.28 -2.70 -4.87
N ARG A 31 -12.85 -3.70 -5.63
CA ARG A 31 -12.53 -3.58 -7.06
C ARG A 31 -13.42 -4.53 -7.85
N ARG A 32 -14.14 -3.99 -8.85
CA ARG A 32 -15.05 -4.77 -9.72
C ARG A 32 -16.07 -5.63 -8.95
N GLY A 33 -16.60 -5.09 -7.84
CA GLY A 33 -17.66 -5.73 -7.04
C GLY A 33 -17.21 -6.78 -6.03
N LYS A 34 -15.90 -7.00 -5.85
CA LYS A 34 -15.33 -7.90 -4.84
C LYS A 34 -14.23 -7.17 -4.05
N PRO A 35 -13.84 -7.68 -2.87
CA PRO A 35 -12.59 -7.25 -2.23
C PRO A 35 -11.42 -7.38 -3.19
N GLU A 36 -10.68 -6.29 -3.34
CA GLU A 36 -9.37 -6.27 -4.00
C GLU A 36 -8.41 -7.20 -3.25
N THR A 37 -7.41 -7.74 -3.95
CA THR A 37 -6.30 -8.41 -3.28
C THR A 37 -5.02 -7.58 -3.30
N ASP A 38 -4.08 -7.88 -2.40
CA ASP A 38 -2.76 -7.20 -2.45
C ASP A 38 -2.03 -7.44 -3.75
N GLY A 39 -2.21 -8.60 -4.40
CA GLY A 39 -1.69 -8.83 -5.75
C GLY A 39 -2.30 -7.87 -6.80
N GLU A 40 -3.61 -7.64 -6.75
CA GLU A 40 -4.30 -6.68 -7.65
C GLU A 40 -3.88 -5.23 -7.35
N HIS A 41 -3.79 -4.86 -6.06
CA HIS A 41 -3.38 -3.54 -5.59
C HIS A 41 -1.92 -3.24 -5.96
N THR A 42 -1.00 -4.15 -5.65
CA THR A 42 0.44 -4.03 -5.94
C THR A 42 0.70 -3.80 -7.41
N LEU A 43 0.05 -4.57 -8.30
CA LEU A 43 0.20 -4.38 -9.74
C LEU A 43 -0.33 -3.00 -10.18
N HIS A 44 -1.49 -2.60 -9.67
CA HIS A 44 -2.11 -1.33 -10.02
C HIS A 44 -1.27 -0.13 -9.55
N LEU A 45 -0.86 -0.15 -8.28
CA LEU A 45 0.04 0.84 -7.68
C LEU A 45 1.35 0.95 -8.45
N GLN A 46 2.04 -0.17 -8.69
CA GLN A 46 3.32 -0.18 -9.37
C GLN A 46 3.23 0.46 -10.77
N MET A 47 2.21 0.11 -11.55
CA MET A 47 2.02 0.69 -12.88
C MET A 47 1.80 2.20 -12.85
N LEU A 48 0.99 2.69 -11.91
CA LEU A 48 0.68 4.12 -11.81
C LEU A 48 1.84 4.92 -11.21
N ALA A 49 2.47 4.41 -10.15
CA ALA A 49 3.58 5.06 -9.46
C ALA A 49 4.79 5.22 -10.38
N VAL A 50 5.16 4.18 -11.15
CA VAL A 50 6.26 4.26 -12.12
C VAL A 50 5.94 5.24 -13.25
N ALA A 51 4.72 5.18 -13.80
CA ALA A 51 4.31 6.10 -14.86
C ALA A 51 4.33 7.57 -14.40
N TYR A 52 3.92 7.83 -13.16
CA TYR A 52 3.95 9.18 -12.60
C TYR A 52 5.37 9.64 -12.28
N ALA A 53 6.15 8.81 -11.56
CA ALA A 53 7.51 9.15 -11.15
C ALA A 53 8.42 9.45 -12.35
N THR A 54 8.37 8.63 -13.41
CA THR A 54 9.21 8.85 -14.60
C THR A 54 8.94 10.19 -15.30
N GLN A 55 7.74 10.73 -15.17
CA GLN A 55 7.34 11.98 -15.82
C GLN A 55 7.53 13.22 -14.92
N TYR A 56 7.25 13.09 -13.61
CA TYR A 56 7.16 14.22 -12.69
C TYR A 56 8.22 14.22 -11.58
N HIS A 57 8.90 13.09 -11.37
CA HIS A 57 9.99 12.91 -10.40
C HIS A 57 11.21 12.22 -11.06
N PRO A 58 11.80 12.80 -12.11
CA PRO A 58 12.93 12.19 -12.83
C PRO A 58 14.20 12.03 -11.96
N GLU A 59 14.24 12.64 -10.79
CA GLU A 59 15.27 12.45 -9.76
C GLU A 59 15.19 11.10 -9.04
N LEU A 60 14.02 10.46 -9.03
CA LEU A 60 13.82 9.14 -8.40
C LEU A 60 14.28 8.01 -9.33
N ASP A 61 14.87 6.96 -8.76
CA ASP A 61 15.15 5.75 -9.51
C ASP A 61 13.83 4.99 -9.78
N ALA A 62 13.37 5.03 -11.04
CA ALA A 62 12.13 4.36 -11.45
C ALA A 62 12.15 2.84 -11.21
N GLY A 63 13.32 2.20 -11.30
CA GLY A 63 13.48 0.79 -10.97
C GLY A 63 13.28 0.55 -9.48
N LEU A 64 13.83 1.42 -8.63
CA LEU A 64 13.65 1.33 -7.19
C LEU A 64 12.22 1.66 -6.76
N VAL A 65 11.56 2.64 -7.39
CA VAL A 65 10.11 2.90 -7.23
C VAL A 65 9.30 1.65 -7.57
N ALA A 66 9.61 0.99 -8.69
CA ALA A 66 8.93 -0.24 -9.08
C ALA A 66 9.15 -1.36 -8.04
N MET A 67 10.38 -1.52 -7.55
CA MET A 67 10.73 -2.54 -6.57
C MET A 67 10.09 -2.28 -5.21
N TYR A 68 10.06 -1.04 -4.72
CA TYR A 68 9.34 -0.72 -3.49
C TYR A 68 7.83 -0.90 -3.63
N ALA A 69 7.23 -0.46 -4.74
CA ALA A 69 5.81 -0.70 -4.99
C ALA A 69 5.48 -2.20 -5.04
N LEU A 70 6.39 -3.05 -5.53
CA LEU A 70 6.21 -4.50 -5.54
C LEU A 70 6.13 -5.12 -4.13
N VAL A 71 6.90 -4.60 -3.18
CA VAL A 71 7.03 -5.21 -1.84
C VAL A 71 6.35 -4.43 -0.73
N HIS A 72 5.69 -3.32 -1.06
CA HIS A 72 5.22 -2.33 -0.09
C HIS A 72 4.29 -2.89 0.99
N ASP A 73 3.43 -3.85 0.63
CA ASP A 73 2.50 -4.51 1.56
C ASP A 73 2.93 -5.97 1.83
N PHE A 74 4.17 -6.38 1.52
CA PHE A 74 4.56 -7.80 1.65
C PHE A 74 4.46 -8.34 3.08
N VAL A 75 4.57 -7.47 4.09
CA VAL A 75 4.33 -7.80 5.51
C VAL A 75 2.89 -8.26 5.79
N GLU A 76 1.92 -7.88 4.95
CA GLU A 76 0.51 -8.25 5.08
C GLU A 76 0.28 -9.75 4.87
N VAL A 77 1.25 -10.50 4.33
CA VAL A 77 1.19 -11.97 4.30
C VAL A 77 1.03 -12.57 5.69
N TYR A 78 1.54 -11.90 6.73
CA TYR A 78 1.42 -12.30 8.12
C TYR A 78 0.59 -11.33 8.97
N ALA A 79 0.59 -10.04 8.66
CA ALA A 79 -0.18 -9.04 9.40
C ALA A 79 -1.65 -8.93 8.94
N GLY A 80 -1.93 -9.24 7.68
CA GLY A 80 -3.20 -8.95 6.99
C GLY A 80 -3.41 -7.46 6.68
N ASP A 81 -4.35 -7.16 5.78
CA ASP A 81 -4.74 -5.78 5.46
C ASP A 81 -5.45 -5.11 6.64
N VAL A 82 -5.07 -3.87 6.92
CA VAL A 82 -5.78 -3.00 7.85
C VAL A 82 -6.01 -1.64 7.18
N ASN A 83 -7.29 -1.35 6.95
CA ASN A 83 -7.72 -0.11 6.32
C ASN A 83 -7.22 1.15 7.05
N SER A 84 -6.90 2.18 6.27
CA SER A 84 -6.47 3.49 6.77
C SER A 84 -7.63 4.41 7.21
N LEU A 85 -8.84 4.23 6.66
CA LEU A 85 -10.02 5.05 6.97
C LEU A 85 -10.91 4.39 8.04
N GLY A 86 -11.50 5.19 8.94
CA GLY A 86 -12.49 4.71 9.91
C GLY A 86 -11.91 3.87 11.05
N VAL A 87 -10.60 3.88 11.24
CA VAL A 87 -9.89 3.10 12.28
C VAL A 87 -9.38 3.98 13.42
N SER A 88 -9.52 3.49 14.65
CA SER A 88 -9.03 4.17 15.85
C SER A 88 -7.51 4.12 15.97
N ASP A 89 -6.93 4.99 16.80
CA ASP A 89 -5.49 4.97 17.05
C ASP A 89 -5.02 3.67 17.72
N VAL A 90 -5.90 3.00 18.47
CA VAL A 90 -5.64 1.67 19.04
C VAL A 90 -5.50 0.62 17.94
N VAL A 91 -6.38 0.64 16.94
CA VAL A 91 -6.29 -0.27 15.78
C VAL A 91 -5.03 0.02 14.97
N MET A 92 -4.67 1.30 14.79
CA MET A 92 -3.43 1.67 14.10
C MET A 92 -2.17 1.23 14.85
N ALA A 93 -2.14 1.38 16.18
CA ALA A 93 -1.03 0.91 17.00
C ALA A 93 -0.89 -0.62 16.93
N LYS A 94 -2.02 -1.34 16.91
CA LYS A 94 -2.01 -2.79 16.69
C LYS A 94 -1.49 -3.16 15.30
N LYS A 95 -1.96 -2.48 14.24
CA LYS A 95 -1.46 -2.68 12.87
C LYS A 95 0.07 -2.57 12.83
N GLN A 96 0.61 -1.49 13.39
CA GLN A 96 2.06 -1.26 13.41
C GLN A 96 2.82 -2.35 14.17
N ALA A 97 2.27 -2.84 15.29
CA ALA A 97 2.87 -3.95 16.04
C ALA A 97 2.83 -5.28 15.26
N ASP A 98 1.71 -5.58 14.60
CA ASP A 98 1.54 -6.79 13.80
C ASP A 98 2.46 -6.76 12.56
N GLU A 99 2.59 -5.62 11.89
CA GLU A 99 3.52 -5.42 10.77
C GLU A 99 4.99 -5.55 11.18
N SER A 100 5.36 -5.02 12.35
CA SER A 100 6.71 -5.19 12.90
C SER A 100 7.02 -6.66 13.15
N ALA A 101 6.09 -7.40 13.76
CA ALA A 101 6.25 -8.84 14.00
C ALA A 101 6.29 -9.65 12.69
N ALA A 102 5.50 -9.25 11.69
CA ALA A 102 5.53 -9.84 10.36
C ALA A 102 6.88 -9.63 9.66
N LEU A 103 7.46 -8.43 9.77
CA LEU A 103 8.78 -8.12 9.23
C LEU A 103 9.89 -8.93 9.92
N GLU A 104 9.85 -9.07 11.24
CA GLU A 104 10.77 -9.93 11.99
C GLU A 104 10.69 -11.39 11.52
N ARG A 105 9.48 -11.91 11.37
CA ARG A 105 9.26 -13.26 10.86
C ARG A 105 9.78 -13.46 9.44
N LEU A 106 9.54 -12.51 8.54
CA LEU A 106 10.07 -12.55 7.17
C LEU A 106 11.60 -12.56 7.14
N GLN A 107 12.25 -11.81 8.05
CA GLN A 107 13.70 -11.84 8.21
C GLN A 107 14.20 -13.20 8.66
N GLU A 108 13.59 -13.79 9.68
CA GLU A 108 13.96 -15.11 10.18
C GLU A 108 13.79 -16.20 9.11
N GLU A 109 12.71 -16.15 8.34
CA GLU A 109 12.40 -17.18 7.34
C GLU A 109 13.27 -17.07 6.07
N PHE A 110 13.62 -15.86 5.64
CA PHE A 110 14.13 -15.64 4.29
C PHE A 110 15.45 -14.88 4.17
N CYS A 111 15.99 -14.24 5.21
CA CYS A 111 17.21 -13.44 5.07
C CYS A 111 18.43 -14.28 4.63
N ASP A 112 18.54 -15.54 5.09
CA ASP A 112 19.63 -16.44 4.69
C ASP A 112 19.53 -16.91 3.23
N SER A 113 18.32 -16.96 2.67
CA SER A 113 18.06 -17.48 1.32
C SER A 113 17.91 -16.38 0.28
N TRP A 114 17.33 -15.23 0.66
CA TRP A 114 16.96 -14.11 -0.20
C TRP A 114 17.28 -12.76 0.47
N PRO A 115 18.54 -12.50 0.88
CA PRO A 115 18.88 -11.32 1.68
C PRO A 115 18.49 -10.01 1.00
N GLU A 116 18.77 -9.86 -0.29
CA GLU A 116 18.46 -8.60 -1.01
C GLU A 116 16.97 -8.33 -1.15
N PHE A 117 16.16 -9.38 -1.30
CA PHE A 117 14.71 -9.23 -1.37
C PHE A 117 14.15 -8.80 -0.01
N ILE A 118 14.64 -9.38 1.09
CA ILE A 118 14.21 -9.00 2.43
C ILE A 118 14.74 -7.62 2.83
N ASN A 119 15.96 -7.26 2.46
CA ASN A 119 16.48 -5.91 2.66
C ASN A 119 15.62 -4.85 1.95
N LEU A 120 15.05 -5.16 0.78
CA LEU A 120 14.12 -4.26 0.11
C LEU A 120 12.82 -4.07 0.91
N VAL A 121 12.27 -5.14 1.49
CA VAL A 121 11.09 -5.06 2.37
C VAL A 121 11.42 -4.21 3.60
N ILE A 122 12.56 -4.47 4.27
CA ILE A 122 13.04 -3.68 5.42
C ILE A 122 13.18 -2.20 5.04
N GLY A 123 13.82 -1.90 3.92
CA GLY A 123 14.05 -0.53 3.47
C GLY A 123 12.76 0.23 3.12
N TYR A 124 11.71 -0.50 2.70
CA TYR A 124 10.38 0.09 2.56
C TYR A 124 9.75 0.42 3.92
N GLU A 125 9.73 -0.55 4.84
CA GLU A 125 9.13 -0.38 6.17
C GLU A 125 9.80 0.74 6.97
N LEU A 126 11.12 0.84 6.87
CA LEU A 126 11.92 1.89 7.51
C LEU A 126 11.91 3.22 6.76
N LEU A 127 11.33 3.27 5.56
CA LEU A 127 11.27 4.46 4.71
C LEU A 127 12.64 5.09 4.43
N GLU A 128 13.63 4.25 4.15
CA GLU A 128 15.05 4.64 4.11
C GLU A 128 15.37 5.64 2.98
N THR A 129 14.64 5.59 1.87
CA THR A 129 14.95 6.31 0.64
C THR A 129 13.81 7.23 0.20
N PRO A 130 14.09 8.27 -0.61
CA PRO A 130 13.04 9.07 -1.24
C PRO A 130 12.04 8.22 -2.01
N GLU A 131 12.48 7.14 -2.67
CA GLU A 131 11.63 6.23 -3.44
C GLU A 131 10.65 5.45 -2.55
N SER A 132 11.08 4.93 -1.39
CA SER A 132 10.15 4.25 -0.48
C SER A 132 9.11 5.21 0.11
N ARG A 133 9.52 6.45 0.44
CA ARG A 133 8.61 7.52 0.88
C ARG A 133 7.66 7.97 -0.23
N PHE A 134 8.13 8.06 -1.47
CA PHE A 134 7.31 8.35 -2.65
C PHE A 134 6.24 7.28 -2.82
N VAL A 135 6.62 6.00 -2.84
CA VAL A 135 5.69 4.88 -2.99
C VAL A 135 4.65 4.89 -1.87
N LYS A 136 5.06 5.07 -0.61
CA LYS A 136 4.12 5.12 0.54
C LYS A 136 3.17 6.31 0.46
N THR A 137 3.61 7.42 -0.11
CA THR A 137 2.76 8.60 -0.33
C THR A 137 1.78 8.36 -1.48
N PHE A 138 2.26 7.83 -2.61
CA PHE A 138 1.48 7.57 -3.81
C PHE A 138 0.43 6.47 -3.58
N ASP A 139 0.76 5.44 -2.79
CA ASP A 139 -0.17 4.38 -2.36
C ASP A 139 -1.49 4.94 -1.81
N LYS A 140 -1.44 6.08 -1.08
CA LYS A 140 -2.65 6.71 -0.51
C LYS A 140 -3.58 7.35 -1.54
N CYS A 141 -3.19 7.40 -2.82
CA CYS A 141 -4.07 7.76 -3.92
C CYS A 141 -4.86 6.56 -4.45
N ASP A 142 -4.30 5.35 -4.38
CA ASP A 142 -4.78 4.21 -5.15
C ASP A 142 -6.20 3.74 -4.79
N PRO A 143 -6.56 3.63 -3.49
CA PRO A 143 -7.94 3.30 -3.10
C PRO A 143 -8.97 4.31 -3.62
N GLY A 144 -8.55 5.58 -3.76
CA GLY A 144 -9.39 6.66 -4.28
C GLY A 144 -9.81 6.45 -5.73
N PHE A 145 -8.93 5.91 -6.59
CA PHE A 145 -9.30 5.56 -7.96
C PHE A 145 -10.41 4.49 -8.00
N SER A 146 -10.32 3.49 -7.12
CA SER A 146 -11.38 2.48 -6.98
C SER A 146 -12.70 3.08 -6.51
N HIS A 147 -12.68 3.98 -5.52
CA HIS A 147 -13.88 4.69 -5.05
C HIS A 147 -14.53 5.53 -6.15
N LEU A 148 -13.74 6.20 -6.99
CA LEU A 148 -14.26 6.97 -8.12
C LEU A 148 -15.00 6.09 -9.14
N VAL A 149 -14.51 4.87 -9.41
CA VAL A 149 -15.11 3.99 -10.40
C VAL A 149 -16.35 3.27 -9.87
N ASN A 150 -16.35 2.88 -8.59
CA ASN A 150 -17.41 2.06 -8.00
C ASN A 150 -18.40 2.82 -7.10
N SER A 151 -18.34 4.16 -7.10
CA SER A 151 -19.17 5.02 -6.23
C SER A 151 -18.95 4.79 -4.74
N GLY A 152 -17.70 4.54 -4.34
CA GLY A 152 -17.24 4.41 -2.96
C GLY A 152 -17.85 3.24 -2.19
N GLN A 153 -18.03 2.09 -2.83
CA GLN A 153 -18.63 0.90 -2.19
C GLN A 153 -17.92 0.51 -0.88
N ALA A 154 -16.59 0.61 -0.83
CA ALA A 154 -15.82 0.36 0.38
C ALA A 154 -16.13 1.38 1.50
N LEU A 155 -16.30 2.67 1.16
CA LEU A 155 -16.68 3.70 2.12
C LEU A 155 -18.05 3.42 2.74
N ILE A 156 -19.03 2.97 1.93
CA ILE A 156 -20.35 2.54 2.41
C ILE A 156 -20.22 1.35 3.37
N ASN A 157 -19.40 0.35 3.03
CA ASN A 157 -19.16 -0.82 3.88
C ASN A 157 -18.53 -0.44 5.23
N LEU A 158 -17.80 0.67 5.29
CA LEU A 158 -17.19 1.23 6.50
C LEU A 158 -18.14 2.16 7.28
N GLY A 159 -19.36 2.37 6.79
CA GLY A 159 -20.32 3.30 7.40
C GLY A 159 -20.05 4.78 7.10
N ILE A 160 -19.12 5.09 6.19
CA ILE A 160 -18.80 6.45 5.80
C ILE A 160 -19.80 6.89 4.72
N VAL A 161 -20.93 7.45 5.19
CA VAL A 161 -22.11 7.75 4.34
C VAL A 161 -22.42 9.24 4.22
N THR A 162 -21.64 10.12 4.84
CA THR A 162 -21.81 11.58 4.73
C THR A 162 -20.52 12.25 4.28
N ARG A 163 -20.67 13.41 3.61
CA ARG A 163 -19.54 14.25 3.19
C ARG A 163 -18.64 14.63 4.36
N ASP A 164 -19.23 15.10 5.45
CA ASP A 164 -18.48 15.58 6.62
C ASP A 164 -17.70 14.44 7.30
N ASP A 165 -18.27 13.23 7.35
CA ASP A 165 -17.57 12.06 7.87
C ASP A 165 -16.40 11.68 6.97
N TYR A 166 -16.64 11.59 5.66
CA TYR A 166 -15.59 11.29 4.69
C TYR A 166 -14.43 12.28 4.74
N VAL A 167 -14.72 13.59 4.72
CA VAL A 167 -13.70 14.64 4.78
C VAL A 167 -12.92 14.55 6.09
N ARG A 168 -13.60 14.36 7.23
CA ARG A 168 -12.93 14.21 8.53
C ARG A 168 -11.97 13.02 8.54
N GLN A 169 -12.37 11.88 8.00
CA GLN A 169 -11.49 10.69 7.91
C GLN A 169 -10.30 10.94 6.98
N CYS A 170 -10.51 11.66 5.87
CA CYS A 170 -9.43 12.03 4.95
C CYS A 170 -8.36 12.92 5.61
N GLU A 171 -8.79 13.87 6.46
CA GLU A 171 -7.91 14.74 7.24
C GLU A 171 -7.13 13.97 8.32
N VAL A 172 -7.76 13.01 9.00
CA VAL A 172 -7.06 12.13 9.95
C VAL A 172 -5.93 11.38 9.26
N VAL A 173 -6.19 10.80 8.08
CA VAL A 173 -5.17 10.10 7.30
C VAL A 173 -4.08 11.07 6.84
N LYS A 174 -4.44 12.26 6.36
CA LYS A 174 -3.48 13.31 5.95
C LYS A 174 -2.55 13.70 7.10
N GLY A 175 -3.08 13.79 8.33
CA GLY A 175 -2.26 14.04 9.52
C GLY A 175 -1.19 12.96 9.74
N ARG A 176 -1.54 11.69 9.53
CA ARG A 176 -0.60 10.55 9.65
C ARG A 176 0.45 10.54 8.54
N MET A 177 0.09 11.00 7.33
CA MET A 177 1.01 11.02 6.17
C MET A 177 2.20 11.97 6.32
N ARG A 178 2.07 13.06 7.10
CA ARG A 178 3.12 14.09 7.28
C ARG A 178 4.49 13.54 7.69
N GLN A 179 4.53 12.35 8.27
CA GLN A 179 5.77 11.69 8.66
C GLN A 179 6.67 11.30 7.46
N TYR A 180 6.09 11.20 6.26
CA TYR A 180 6.81 10.71 5.07
C TYR A 180 6.45 11.42 3.76
N SER A 181 5.40 12.24 3.73
CA SER A 181 4.88 12.82 2.48
C SER A 181 5.39 14.22 2.13
N ASP A 182 6.13 14.89 3.03
CA ASP A 182 6.47 16.30 2.88
C ASP A 182 7.35 16.59 1.65
N GLU A 183 8.11 15.60 1.17
CA GLU A 183 8.93 15.68 -0.05
C GLU A 183 8.09 15.62 -1.35
N PHE A 184 6.81 15.22 -1.29
CA PHE A 184 5.94 14.98 -2.45
C PHE A 184 4.61 15.76 -2.36
N PRO A 185 4.66 17.11 -2.32
CA PRO A 185 3.48 17.94 -2.14
C PRO A 185 2.47 17.83 -3.30
N ASP A 186 2.93 17.56 -4.51
CA ASP A 186 2.11 17.36 -5.70
C ASP A 186 1.26 16.08 -5.59
N VAL A 187 1.82 14.99 -5.04
CA VAL A 187 1.07 13.75 -4.78
C VAL A 187 -0.03 14.00 -3.73
N LEU A 188 0.23 14.83 -2.72
CA LEU A 188 -0.79 15.24 -1.76
C LEU A 188 -1.93 16.04 -2.42
N LEU A 189 -1.61 16.94 -3.36
CA LEU A 189 -2.61 17.69 -4.12
C LEU A 189 -3.44 16.77 -5.03
N ILE A 190 -2.82 15.77 -5.67
CA ILE A 190 -3.54 14.75 -6.44
C ILE A 190 -4.51 13.99 -5.55
N ARG A 191 -4.06 13.57 -4.37
CA ARG A 191 -4.91 12.88 -3.40
C ARG A 191 -6.11 13.74 -2.98
N GLU A 192 -5.89 15.02 -2.69
CA GLU A 192 -6.98 15.96 -2.35
C GLU A 192 -7.97 16.12 -3.50
N GLU A 193 -7.49 16.26 -4.74
CA GLU A 193 -8.34 16.35 -5.93
C GLU A 193 -9.18 15.08 -6.11
N ILE A 194 -8.60 13.90 -5.91
CA ILE A 194 -9.33 12.62 -5.92
C ILE A 194 -10.42 12.62 -4.85
N GLN A 195 -10.12 13.08 -3.63
CA GLN A 195 -11.07 13.15 -2.52
C GLN A 195 -12.24 14.09 -2.81
N HIS A 196 -11.97 15.28 -3.37
CA HIS A 196 -13.04 16.19 -3.77
C HIS A 196 -13.95 15.56 -4.82
N ARG A 197 -13.39 14.89 -5.83
CA ARG A 197 -14.17 14.18 -6.85
C ARG A 197 -15.01 13.04 -6.27
N ILE A 198 -14.48 12.29 -5.29
CA ILE A 198 -15.23 11.25 -4.58
C ILE A 198 -16.38 11.91 -3.80
N ALA A 199 -16.09 12.97 -3.05
CA ALA A 199 -17.08 13.66 -2.23
C ALA A 199 -18.23 14.21 -3.07
N ASP A 200 -17.92 14.85 -4.20
CA ASP A 200 -18.93 15.40 -5.12
C ASP A 200 -19.73 14.28 -5.81
N LYS A 201 -19.08 13.18 -6.21
CA LYS A 201 -19.76 12.05 -6.85
C LYS A 201 -20.68 11.28 -5.90
N MET A 202 -20.28 11.10 -4.64
CA MET A 202 -21.01 10.29 -3.67
C MET A 202 -22.03 11.09 -2.87
N PHE A 203 -21.71 12.34 -2.52
CA PHE A 203 -22.48 13.14 -1.57
C PHE A 203 -22.94 14.48 -2.17
N GLY A 204 -22.62 14.76 -3.43
CA GLY A 204 -23.11 15.93 -4.13
C GLY A 204 -24.64 15.92 -4.19
N ILE A 205 -25.24 17.06 -3.87
CA ILE A 205 -26.65 17.32 -4.14
C ILE A 205 -26.77 17.36 -5.67
N ALA A 206 -27.73 16.63 -6.26
CA ALA A 206 -28.13 16.91 -7.63
C ALA A 206 -28.47 18.40 -7.73
N VAL A 207 -27.65 19.17 -8.47
CA VAL A 207 -27.97 20.56 -8.78
C VAL A 207 -29.20 20.59 -9.69
#